data_AF-A0AAD4LNZ7-F1
#
_entry.id   AF-A0AAD4LNZ7-F1
#
_cell.length_a   1.000
_cell.length_b   1.000
_cell.length_c   1.000
_cell.angle_alpha   90.00
_cell.angle_beta   90.00
_cell.angle_gamma   90.00
#
_symmetry.space_group_name_H-M   'P 1'
#
loop_
_entity.id
_entity.type
_entity.pdbx_description
1 polymer ?
#
loop_
_entity_poly.entity_id
_entity_poly.type
_entity_poly.pdbx_seq_one_letter_code
_entity_poly.pdbx_strand_id
1 'polypeptide(L)'
;MTQLPADLLDLLNQAYFLHLLANDPSKVLPAGKSLLSVMSRPHVRRRGDDEPPTLQEKVEEMVHKAFWDEALQSLSSREPSIQLPRLKLMVNDLHVALRPLFPAEHPILTSLSAPLPPTSSPLLTTVNFSHDILVALRRRCAPARDAYIDTLLASLADPPTHTPDLAKLVIETTRSLLTLAETMKDDLSQFVLGSMGEVQLSATIADQARLQERALVLDLWGQSVIQEDITTWLADLSQPYMLAVGPTSCKWVLRLVQALGAADPVTCSLPTKPLTPEDGAPPPVPNTLPPPFFFSAPELFYIQNFLQAIVIAAALRALLPTSVPPPEHFMYRIWTLLLASVNEENGAEDARLINLADELVRASSLVDDEAGKLRAAVARTVRANDPVFLLLQRRLLSTLAERLARAPTAPVHRKDAPTEMRTGRREQTTLNVTSEERTEAEAFDVKGFGDPVLTGAIEEGFKKLRTAVRWIESIWADLLEPRSMANGTDERHDR
;
A
#
# COMPACT_ATOMS: atom_id res chain seq x y z
N MET A 1 26.55 -8.38 2.96
CA MET A 1 25.36 -8.36 2.09
C MET A 1 24.39 -9.39 2.62
N THR A 2 23.35 -8.96 3.33
CA THR A 2 22.26 -9.82 3.79
C THR A 2 21.39 -10.17 2.58
N GLN A 3 21.45 -11.41 2.10
CA GLN A 3 20.52 -11.87 1.07
C GLN A 3 19.19 -12.20 1.77
N LEU A 4 18.19 -11.35 1.57
CA LEU A 4 16.81 -11.65 1.94
C LEU A 4 16.32 -12.81 1.05
N PRO A 5 15.49 -13.74 1.57
CA PRO A 5 14.84 -14.75 0.74
C PRO A 5 14.07 -14.09 -0.41
N ALA A 6 14.15 -14.66 -1.62
CA ALA A 6 13.50 -14.10 -2.81
C ALA A 6 11.98 -13.95 -2.62
N ASP A 7 11.34 -14.96 -2.04
CA ASP A 7 9.90 -14.95 -1.76
C ASP A 7 9.50 -13.78 -0.82
N LEU A 8 10.33 -13.47 0.17
CA LEU A 8 10.09 -12.35 1.09
C LEU A 8 10.24 -11.01 0.36
N LEU A 9 11.23 -10.89 -0.54
CA LEU A 9 11.43 -9.70 -1.33
C LEU A 9 10.23 -9.43 -2.26
N ASP A 10 9.69 -10.48 -2.88
CA ASP A 10 8.50 -10.37 -3.73
C ASP A 10 7.26 -9.94 -2.94
N LEU A 11 7.07 -10.49 -1.74
CA LEU A 11 5.99 -10.08 -0.84
C LEU A 11 6.13 -8.62 -0.38
N LEU A 12 7.35 -8.19 -0.01
CA LEU A 12 7.64 -6.81 0.37
C LEU A 12 7.40 -5.84 -0.80
N ASN A 13 7.85 -6.20 -2.00
CA ASN A 13 7.62 -5.41 -3.20
C ASN A 13 6.13 -5.31 -3.54
N GLN A 14 5.38 -6.40 -3.41
CA GLN A 14 3.94 -6.41 -3.66
C GLN A 14 3.19 -5.53 -2.66
N ALA A 15 3.50 -5.62 -1.37
CA ALA A 15 2.87 -4.80 -0.34
C ALA A 15 3.23 -3.31 -0.51
N TYR A 16 4.49 -3.00 -0.79
CA TYR A 16 4.91 -1.62 -1.06
C TYR A 16 4.28 -1.06 -2.36
N PHE A 17 4.09 -1.89 -3.38
CA PHE A 17 3.37 -1.49 -4.59
C PHE A 17 1.91 -1.12 -4.27
N LEU A 18 1.21 -1.92 -3.45
CA LEU A 18 -0.15 -1.60 -3.03
C LEU A 18 -0.21 -0.37 -2.13
N HIS A 19 0.77 -0.18 -1.24
CA HIS A 19 0.95 1.03 -0.44
C HIS A 19 1.01 2.27 -1.33
N LEU A 20 1.89 2.26 -2.34
CA LEU A 20 2.04 3.36 -3.28
C LEU A 20 0.79 3.56 -4.13
N LEU A 21 0.13 2.48 -4.56
CA LEU A 21 -1.09 2.58 -5.35
C LEU A 21 -2.24 3.20 -4.55
N ALA A 22 -2.29 2.96 -3.23
CA ALA A 22 -3.29 3.51 -2.34
C ALA A 22 -3.03 4.99 -1.98
N ASN A 23 -1.77 5.35 -1.68
CA ASN A 23 -1.43 6.70 -1.22
C ASN A 23 -1.09 7.68 -2.36
N ASP A 24 -0.33 7.23 -3.36
CA ASP A 24 0.19 8.05 -4.46
C ASP A 24 0.06 7.32 -5.82
N PRO A 25 -1.17 7.10 -6.33
CA PRO A 25 -1.39 6.33 -7.56
C PRO A 25 -0.69 6.94 -8.78
N SER A 26 -0.42 8.25 -8.78
CA SER A 26 0.29 8.97 -9.84
C SER A 26 1.77 8.57 -9.99
N LYS A 27 2.40 8.04 -8.94
CA LYS A 27 3.79 7.53 -9.01
C LYS A 27 3.88 6.17 -9.70
N VAL A 28 2.79 5.42 -9.69
CA VAL A 28 2.74 4.03 -10.19
C VAL A 28 2.05 3.94 -11.55
N LEU A 29 0.94 4.67 -11.72
CA LEU A 29 0.16 4.64 -12.94
C LEU A 29 0.78 5.56 -14.00
N PRO A 30 0.80 5.13 -15.28
CA PRO A 30 1.22 6.02 -16.37
C PRO A 30 0.33 7.27 -16.43
N ALA A 31 0.94 8.42 -16.70
CA ALA A 31 0.22 9.70 -16.78
C ALA A 31 -1.02 9.60 -17.68
N GLY A 32 -2.17 10.04 -17.16
CA GLY A 32 -3.46 10.03 -17.86
C GLY A 32 -4.21 8.70 -17.88
N LYS A 33 -3.70 7.64 -17.22
CA LYS A 33 -4.45 6.38 -17.06
C LYS A 33 -5.12 6.33 -15.69
N SER A 34 -6.42 6.00 -15.69
CA SER A 34 -7.15 5.68 -14.47
C SER A 34 -6.78 4.30 -13.96
N LEU A 35 -6.98 4.08 -12.66
CA LEU A 35 -6.71 2.81 -12.02
C LEU A 35 -7.57 1.69 -12.62
N LEU A 36 -8.85 1.99 -12.90
CA LEU A 36 -9.77 1.10 -13.60
C LEU A 36 -9.22 0.67 -14.97
N SER A 37 -8.68 1.60 -15.77
CA SER A 37 -8.15 1.27 -17.10
C SER A 37 -6.95 0.33 -17.07
N VAL A 38 -6.18 0.33 -15.97
CA VAL A 38 -5.03 -0.57 -15.81
C VAL A 38 -5.50 -1.94 -15.30
N MET A 39 -6.41 -1.98 -14.33
CA MET A 39 -6.91 -3.22 -13.73
C MET A 39 -7.91 -3.98 -14.62
N SER A 40 -8.68 -3.27 -15.45
CA SER A 40 -9.66 -3.89 -16.36
C SER A 40 -9.03 -4.58 -17.56
N ARG A 41 -7.70 -4.57 -17.68
CA ARG A 41 -7.01 -5.28 -18.76
C ARG A 41 -7.16 -6.78 -18.50
N PRO A 42 -7.78 -7.54 -19.43
CA PRO A 42 -7.87 -8.98 -19.32
C PRO A 42 -6.47 -9.54 -19.05
N HIS A 43 -6.32 -10.36 -17.99
CA HIS A 43 -5.07 -11.06 -17.70
C HIS A 43 -4.72 -12.10 -18.76
N VAL A 44 -5.60 -12.28 -19.75
CA VAL A 44 -5.27 -12.82 -21.06
C VAL A 44 -4.27 -11.87 -21.75
N ARG A 45 -3.01 -11.91 -21.32
CA ARG A 45 -1.88 -11.71 -22.22
C ARG A 45 -2.06 -12.76 -23.33
N ARG A 46 -2.82 -12.40 -24.37
CA ARG A 46 -2.51 -12.86 -25.72
C ARG A 46 -1.12 -12.31 -25.99
N ARG A 47 -0.11 -13.06 -25.57
CA ARG A 47 1.21 -12.97 -26.16
C ARG A 47 0.96 -13.09 -27.67
N GLY A 48 1.39 -12.10 -28.44
CA GLY A 48 1.28 -12.21 -29.89
C GLY A 48 1.94 -13.52 -30.30
N ASP A 49 1.33 -14.24 -31.25
CA ASP A 49 1.79 -15.54 -31.78
C ASP A 49 3.24 -15.53 -32.32
N ASP A 50 3.95 -14.40 -32.25
CA ASP A 50 5.29 -14.16 -32.81
C ASP A 50 6.44 -14.19 -31.78
N GLU A 51 6.18 -14.27 -30.47
CA GLU A 51 7.27 -14.35 -29.47
C GLU A 51 7.58 -15.82 -29.12
N PRO A 52 8.81 -16.31 -29.34
CA PRO A 52 9.14 -17.71 -29.10
C PRO A 52 9.00 -18.05 -27.61
N PRO A 53 8.44 -19.23 -27.26
CA PRO A 53 8.23 -19.62 -25.88
C PRO A 53 9.56 -19.67 -25.13
N THR A 54 9.56 -19.07 -23.96
CA THR A 54 10.69 -19.06 -23.03
C THR A 54 11.02 -20.47 -22.57
N LEU A 55 12.27 -20.70 -22.15
CA LEU A 55 12.69 -22.02 -21.62
C LEU A 55 11.81 -22.49 -20.47
N GLN A 56 11.36 -21.57 -19.62
CA GLN A 56 10.47 -21.86 -18.50
C GLN A 56 9.13 -22.41 -18.97
N GLU A 57 8.50 -21.80 -19.98
CA GLU A 57 7.22 -22.25 -20.52
C GLU A 57 7.33 -23.62 -21.19
N LYS A 58 8.45 -23.91 -21.88
CA LYS A 58 8.69 -25.24 -22.44
C LYS A 58 8.81 -26.30 -21.34
N VAL A 59 9.47 -25.96 -20.24
CA VAL A 59 9.58 -26.87 -19.08
C VAL A 59 8.20 -27.06 -18.44
N GLU A 60 7.43 -25.99 -18.23
CA GLU A 60 6.06 -26.06 -17.71
C GLU A 60 5.16 -26.91 -18.62
N GLU A 61 5.21 -26.72 -19.94
CA GLU A 61 4.44 -27.51 -20.90
C GLU A 61 4.83 -29.00 -20.85
N MET A 62 6.13 -29.32 -20.79
CA MET A 62 6.59 -30.69 -20.62
C MET A 62 6.14 -31.31 -19.30
N VAL A 63 6.19 -30.57 -18.21
CA VAL A 63 5.75 -31.03 -16.88
C VAL A 63 4.24 -31.24 -16.85
N HIS A 64 3.46 -30.31 -17.39
CA HIS A 64 2.01 -30.44 -17.52
C HIS A 64 1.62 -31.64 -18.39
N LYS A 65 2.32 -31.84 -19.52
CA LYS A 65 2.09 -32.99 -20.38
C LYS A 65 2.41 -34.30 -19.66
N ALA A 66 3.57 -34.39 -19.02
CA ALA A 66 3.97 -35.57 -18.25
C ALA A 66 2.97 -35.90 -17.14
N PHE A 67 2.48 -34.88 -16.43
CA PHE A 67 1.44 -35.03 -15.40
C PHE A 67 0.14 -35.63 -15.97
N TRP A 68 -0.33 -35.15 -17.13
CA TRP A 68 -1.56 -35.66 -17.73
C TRP A 68 -1.39 -37.05 -18.34
N ASP A 69 -0.22 -37.36 -18.90
CA ASP A 69 0.11 -38.68 -19.43
C ASP A 69 0.18 -39.72 -18.31
N GLU A 70 0.80 -39.39 -17.16
CA GLU A 70 0.81 -40.23 -15.96
C GLU A 70 -0.60 -40.42 -15.38
N ALA A 71 -1.42 -39.35 -15.37
CA ALA A 71 -2.81 -39.44 -14.96
C ALA A 71 -3.58 -40.43 -15.85
N LEU A 72 -3.39 -40.34 -17.17
CA LEU A 72 -4.06 -41.22 -18.12
C LEU A 72 -3.67 -42.68 -17.92
N GLN A 73 -2.38 -42.96 -17.72
CA GLN A 73 -1.90 -44.31 -17.43
C GLN A 73 -2.52 -44.86 -16.14
N SER A 74 -2.51 -44.07 -15.06
CA SER A 74 -3.07 -44.46 -13.77
C SER A 74 -4.58 -44.71 -13.83
N LEU A 75 -5.32 -43.82 -14.51
CA LEU A 75 -6.77 -43.91 -14.61
C LEU A 75 -7.23 -45.00 -15.59
N SER A 76 -6.42 -45.35 -16.58
CA SER A 76 -6.72 -46.44 -17.53
C SER A 76 -6.59 -47.84 -16.89
N SER A 77 -5.96 -47.95 -15.72
CA SER A 77 -5.93 -49.20 -14.95
C SER A 77 -7.34 -49.62 -14.53
N ARG A 78 -7.63 -50.94 -14.49
CA ARG A 78 -8.92 -51.45 -14.01
C ARG A 78 -9.01 -51.53 -12.49
N GLU A 79 -7.90 -51.31 -11.79
CA GLU A 79 -7.83 -51.43 -10.34
C GLU A 79 -8.19 -50.11 -9.64
N PRO A 80 -9.26 -50.06 -8.82
CA PRO A 80 -9.67 -48.84 -8.11
C PRO A 80 -8.59 -48.30 -7.15
N SER A 81 -7.74 -49.18 -6.61
CA SER A 81 -6.60 -48.81 -5.75
C SER A 81 -5.60 -47.88 -6.43
N ILE A 82 -5.45 -47.97 -7.75
CA ILE A 82 -4.56 -47.12 -8.55
C ILE A 82 -5.30 -45.85 -9.00
N GLN A 83 -6.59 -45.97 -9.33
CA GLN A 83 -7.40 -44.84 -9.80
C GLN A 83 -7.70 -43.82 -8.71
N LEU A 84 -8.09 -44.28 -7.51
CA LEU A 84 -8.58 -43.43 -6.42
C LEU A 84 -7.58 -42.37 -5.94
N PRO A 85 -6.29 -42.68 -5.71
CA PRO A 85 -5.31 -41.67 -5.32
C PRO A 85 -5.18 -40.56 -6.37
N ARG A 86 -5.22 -40.90 -7.65
CA ARG A 86 -5.10 -39.92 -8.74
C ARG A 86 -6.35 -39.04 -8.86
N LEU A 87 -7.53 -39.64 -8.77
CA LEU A 87 -8.79 -38.90 -8.75
C LEU A 87 -8.87 -37.95 -7.55
N LYS A 88 -8.39 -38.36 -6.38
CA LYS A 88 -8.35 -37.50 -5.18
C LYS A 88 -7.53 -36.22 -5.42
N LEU A 89 -6.38 -36.32 -6.09
CA LEU A 89 -5.58 -35.15 -6.45
C LEU A 89 -6.33 -34.24 -7.42
N MET A 90 -6.92 -34.78 -8.49
CA MET A 90 -7.68 -34.01 -9.47
C MET A 90 -8.91 -33.32 -8.85
N VAL A 91 -9.61 -33.99 -7.93
CA VAL A 91 -10.74 -33.44 -7.18
C VAL A 91 -10.28 -32.32 -6.25
N ASN A 92 -9.12 -32.45 -5.61
CA ASN A 92 -8.53 -31.39 -4.81
C ASN A 92 -8.12 -30.18 -5.68
N ASP A 93 -7.56 -30.41 -6.87
CA ASP A 93 -7.23 -29.33 -7.80
C ASP A 93 -8.49 -28.59 -8.26
N LEU A 94 -9.57 -29.32 -8.57
CA LEU A 94 -10.88 -28.74 -8.83
C LEU A 94 -11.43 -27.97 -7.62
N HIS A 95 -11.28 -28.47 -6.41
CA HIS A 95 -11.68 -27.76 -5.19
C HIS A 95 -10.97 -26.40 -5.08
N VAL A 96 -9.65 -26.38 -5.24
CA VAL A 96 -8.85 -25.15 -5.20
C VAL A 96 -9.28 -24.18 -6.31
N ALA A 97 -9.45 -24.68 -7.54
CA ALA A 97 -9.83 -23.86 -8.68
C ALA A 97 -11.26 -23.29 -8.57
N LEU A 98 -12.21 -24.04 -8.03
CA LEU A 98 -13.63 -23.67 -7.95
C LEU A 98 -13.99 -22.89 -6.68
N ARG A 99 -13.17 -22.96 -5.62
CA ARG A 99 -13.37 -22.23 -4.36
C ARG A 99 -13.68 -20.74 -4.51
N PRO A 100 -12.95 -19.94 -5.32
CA PRO A 100 -13.26 -18.51 -5.48
C PRO A 100 -14.55 -18.26 -6.27
N LEU A 101 -15.01 -19.24 -7.05
CA LEU A 101 -16.23 -19.09 -7.82
C LEU A 101 -17.44 -19.25 -6.92
N PHE A 102 -17.49 -20.26 -6.05
CA PHE A 102 -18.67 -20.60 -5.24
C PHE A 102 -18.69 -19.99 -3.81
N PRO A 103 -19.88 -19.74 -3.24
CA PRO A 103 -20.01 -19.45 -1.81
C PRO A 103 -19.43 -20.57 -0.96
N ALA A 104 -18.87 -20.26 0.21
CA ALA A 104 -18.20 -21.23 1.07
C ALA A 104 -19.09 -22.42 1.48
N GLU A 105 -20.41 -22.21 1.59
CA GLU A 105 -21.40 -23.21 1.97
C GLU A 105 -22.05 -23.94 0.78
N HIS A 106 -21.54 -23.73 -0.45
CA HIS A 106 -22.14 -24.34 -1.62
C HIS A 106 -21.94 -25.86 -1.61
N PRO A 107 -22.98 -26.67 -1.89
CA PRO A 107 -22.95 -28.13 -1.74
C PRO A 107 -21.82 -28.80 -2.56
N ILE A 108 -21.43 -28.21 -3.69
CA ILE A 108 -20.32 -28.71 -4.50
C ILE A 108 -18.98 -28.58 -3.79
N LEU A 109 -18.70 -27.45 -3.11
CA LEU A 109 -17.45 -27.30 -2.37
C LEU A 109 -17.41 -28.27 -1.20
N THR A 110 -18.55 -28.47 -0.52
CA THR A 110 -18.68 -29.48 0.54
C THR A 110 -18.38 -30.88 0.01
N SER A 111 -18.97 -31.28 -1.13
CA SER A 111 -18.71 -32.58 -1.75
C SER A 111 -17.26 -32.74 -2.25
N LEU A 112 -16.65 -31.68 -2.77
CA LEU A 112 -15.25 -31.65 -3.21
C LEU A 112 -14.27 -31.79 -2.03
N SER A 113 -14.63 -31.25 -0.87
CA SER A 113 -13.83 -31.35 0.36
C SER A 113 -14.01 -32.68 1.10
N ALA A 114 -15.08 -33.42 0.82
CA ALA A 114 -15.38 -34.69 1.45
C ALA A 114 -14.50 -35.84 0.88
N PRO A 115 -14.21 -36.88 1.67
CA PRO A 115 -13.54 -38.06 1.14
C PRO A 115 -14.39 -38.71 0.04
N LEU A 116 -13.74 -39.16 -1.03
CA LEU A 116 -14.40 -39.87 -2.13
C LEU A 116 -15.20 -41.06 -1.58
N PRO A 117 -16.47 -41.23 -2.00
CA PRO A 117 -17.29 -42.33 -1.52
C PRO A 117 -16.66 -43.68 -1.92
N PRO A 118 -16.78 -44.72 -1.08
CA PRO A 118 -16.33 -46.05 -1.48
C PRO A 118 -17.19 -46.55 -2.63
N THR A 119 -16.63 -46.60 -3.84
CA THR A 119 -17.35 -47.04 -5.05
C THR A 119 -16.59 -48.14 -5.79
N SER A 120 -17.33 -49.04 -6.43
CA SER A 120 -16.78 -50.06 -7.32
C SER A 120 -16.39 -49.52 -8.70
N SER A 121 -16.81 -48.29 -9.03
CA SER A 121 -16.62 -47.65 -10.33
C SER A 121 -16.28 -46.15 -10.15
N PRO A 122 -15.04 -45.83 -9.73
CA PRO A 122 -14.67 -44.46 -9.35
C PRO A 122 -14.67 -43.48 -10.55
N LEU A 123 -14.42 -43.96 -11.77
CA LEU A 123 -14.50 -43.13 -12.99
C LEU A 123 -15.94 -42.69 -13.28
N LEU A 124 -16.92 -43.59 -13.20
CA LEU A 124 -18.34 -43.25 -13.41
C LEU A 124 -18.85 -42.28 -12.34
N THR A 125 -18.42 -42.48 -11.10
CA THR A 125 -18.72 -41.55 -10.00
C THR A 125 -18.17 -40.16 -10.29
N THR A 126 -16.95 -40.08 -10.81
CA THR A 126 -16.32 -38.81 -11.21
C THR A 126 -17.04 -38.17 -12.39
N VAL A 127 -17.51 -38.93 -13.38
CA VAL A 127 -18.32 -38.42 -14.50
C VAL A 127 -19.59 -37.74 -14.00
N ASN A 128 -20.35 -38.40 -13.12
CA ASN A 128 -21.56 -37.82 -12.53
C ASN A 128 -21.23 -36.55 -11.71
N PHE A 129 -20.11 -36.57 -10.99
CA PHE A 129 -19.67 -35.43 -10.21
C PHE A 129 -19.27 -34.24 -11.09
N SER A 130 -18.54 -34.48 -12.18
CA SER A 130 -18.21 -33.45 -13.19
C SER A 130 -19.47 -32.88 -13.85
N HIS A 131 -20.48 -33.71 -14.09
CA HIS A 131 -21.77 -33.26 -14.60
C HIS A 131 -22.45 -32.29 -13.62
N ASP A 132 -22.52 -32.64 -12.32
CA ASP A 132 -23.10 -31.77 -11.30
C ASP A 132 -22.34 -30.44 -11.17
N ILE A 133 -21.01 -30.48 -11.27
CA ILE A 133 -20.16 -29.28 -11.31
C ILE A 133 -20.53 -28.40 -12.50
N LEU A 134 -20.59 -28.95 -13.71
CA LEU A 134 -20.93 -28.20 -14.93
C LEU A 134 -22.34 -27.60 -14.87
N VAL A 135 -23.33 -28.32 -14.34
CA VAL A 135 -24.69 -27.79 -14.14
C VAL A 135 -24.70 -26.60 -13.21
N ALA A 136 -23.95 -26.64 -12.11
CA ALA A 136 -23.88 -25.51 -11.19
C ALA A 136 -23.05 -24.34 -11.72
N LEU A 137 -21.96 -24.62 -12.45
CA LEU A 137 -21.21 -23.59 -13.16
C LEU A 137 -22.08 -22.89 -14.20
N ARG A 138 -22.90 -23.64 -14.95
CA ARG A 138 -23.87 -23.08 -15.91
C ARG A 138 -24.80 -22.05 -15.29
N ARG A 139 -25.27 -22.30 -14.07
CA ARG A 139 -26.19 -21.37 -13.38
C ARG A 139 -25.53 -20.05 -12.98
N ARG A 140 -24.21 -19.94 -13.04
CA ARG A 140 -23.44 -18.80 -12.53
C ARG A 140 -22.49 -18.19 -13.55
N CYS A 141 -22.24 -18.86 -14.67
CA CYS A 141 -21.46 -18.32 -15.77
C CYS A 141 -22.26 -17.27 -16.56
N ALA A 142 -21.53 -16.43 -17.28
CA ALA A 142 -22.16 -15.55 -18.27
C ALA A 142 -22.76 -16.38 -19.42
N PRO A 143 -23.89 -15.96 -20.03
CA PRO A 143 -24.53 -16.68 -21.12
C PRO A 143 -23.61 -16.96 -22.33
N ALA A 144 -22.54 -16.19 -22.49
CA ALA A 144 -21.53 -16.39 -23.53
C ALA A 144 -20.78 -17.74 -23.40
N ARG A 145 -20.80 -18.37 -22.22
CA ARG A 145 -20.09 -19.64 -21.95
C ARG A 145 -21.01 -20.86 -22.02
N ASP A 146 -22.33 -20.67 -22.08
CA ASP A 146 -23.32 -21.75 -22.06
C ASP A 146 -23.10 -22.78 -23.17
N ALA A 147 -22.78 -22.35 -24.39
CA ALA A 147 -22.53 -23.26 -25.50
C ALA A 147 -21.36 -24.21 -25.22
N TYR A 148 -20.29 -23.72 -24.57
CA TYR A 148 -19.14 -24.55 -24.22
C TYR A 148 -19.50 -25.55 -23.11
N ILE A 149 -20.21 -25.09 -22.07
CA ILE A 149 -20.68 -25.97 -20.99
C ILE A 149 -21.61 -27.05 -21.53
N ASP A 150 -22.49 -26.69 -22.47
CA ASP A 150 -23.43 -27.62 -23.08
C ASP A 150 -22.73 -28.69 -23.92
N THR A 151 -21.61 -28.35 -24.58
CA THR A 151 -20.79 -29.36 -25.27
C THR A 151 -20.13 -30.35 -24.30
N LEU A 152 -19.69 -29.89 -23.12
CA LEU A 152 -19.13 -30.76 -22.07
C LEU A 152 -20.21 -31.61 -21.39
N LEU A 153 -21.40 -31.06 -21.16
CA LEU A 153 -22.53 -31.82 -20.62
C LEU A 153 -22.99 -32.91 -21.60
N ALA A 154 -23.02 -32.60 -22.89
CA ALA A 154 -23.36 -33.57 -23.93
C ALA A 154 -22.35 -34.73 -24.01
N SER A 155 -21.04 -34.46 -23.83
CA SER A 155 -20.03 -35.53 -23.82
C SER A 155 -20.08 -36.43 -22.59
N LEU A 156 -20.59 -35.91 -21.46
CA LEU A 156 -20.79 -36.70 -20.24
C LEU A 156 -22.12 -37.47 -20.21
N ALA A 157 -23.09 -37.12 -21.06
CA ALA A 157 -24.41 -37.75 -21.08
C ALA A 157 -24.39 -39.20 -21.58
N ASP A 158 -23.47 -39.54 -22.48
CA ASP A 158 -23.29 -40.90 -23.01
C ASP A 158 -21.82 -41.35 -22.84
N PRO A 159 -21.41 -41.73 -21.61
CA PRO A 159 -20.03 -42.05 -21.33
C PRO A 159 -19.62 -43.39 -21.99
N PRO A 160 -18.39 -43.49 -22.53
CA PRO A 160 -17.91 -44.71 -23.14
C PRO A 160 -17.82 -45.84 -22.11
N THR A 161 -18.18 -47.05 -22.53
CA THR A 161 -18.12 -48.26 -21.68
C THR A 161 -16.70 -48.81 -21.52
N HIS A 162 -15.79 -48.48 -22.44
CA HIS A 162 -14.39 -48.87 -22.38
C HIS A 162 -13.63 -48.02 -21.37
N THR A 163 -13.05 -48.65 -20.34
CA THR A 163 -12.25 -48.01 -19.27
C THR A 163 -11.20 -46.99 -19.75
N PRO A 164 -10.36 -47.27 -20.77
CA PRO A 164 -9.35 -46.29 -21.22
C PRO A 164 -9.99 -45.05 -21.86
N ASP A 165 -11.10 -45.21 -22.57
CA ASP A 165 -11.81 -44.08 -23.19
C ASP A 165 -12.57 -43.27 -22.13
N LEU A 166 -13.10 -43.93 -21.09
CA LEU A 166 -13.69 -43.27 -19.93
C LEU A 166 -12.65 -42.47 -19.14
N ALA A 167 -11.44 -43.01 -18.98
CA ALA A 167 -10.32 -42.30 -18.34
C ALA A 167 -9.92 -41.04 -19.13
N LYS A 168 -9.86 -41.13 -20.46
CA LYS A 168 -9.63 -39.95 -21.33
C LYS A 168 -10.73 -38.91 -21.16
N LEU A 169 -12.00 -39.31 -21.18
CA LEU A 169 -13.13 -38.40 -20.98
C LEU A 169 -13.05 -37.66 -19.63
N VAL A 170 -12.74 -38.37 -18.55
CA VAL A 170 -12.57 -37.77 -17.21
C VAL A 170 -11.43 -36.75 -17.19
N ILE A 171 -10.30 -37.05 -17.83
CA ILE A 171 -9.16 -36.12 -17.92
C ILE A 171 -9.51 -34.89 -18.75
N GLU A 172 -10.09 -35.08 -19.93
CA GLU A 172 -10.45 -33.98 -20.83
C GLU A 172 -11.50 -33.05 -20.21
N THR A 173 -12.50 -33.61 -19.53
CA THR A 173 -13.50 -32.82 -18.81
C THR A 173 -12.93 -32.11 -17.60
N THR A 174 -12.02 -32.74 -16.83
CA THR A 174 -11.34 -32.06 -15.72
C THR A 174 -10.46 -30.92 -16.20
N ARG A 175 -9.69 -31.11 -17.28
CA ARG A 175 -8.88 -30.06 -17.90
C ARG A 175 -9.77 -28.90 -18.36
N SER A 176 -10.87 -29.23 -19.03
CA SER A 176 -11.85 -28.25 -19.50
C SER A 176 -12.50 -27.49 -18.35
N LEU A 177 -12.82 -28.15 -17.24
CA LEU A 177 -13.33 -27.53 -16.02
C LEU A 177 -12.33 -26.57 -15.37
N LEU A 178 -11.04 -26.95 -15.31
CA LEU A 178 -9.99 -26.07 -14.80
C LEU A 178 -9.81 -24.84 -15.69
N THR A 179 -9.75 -25.02 -17.01
CA THR A 179 -9.70 -23.92 -17.97
C THR A 179 -10.93 -23.02 -17.88
N LEU A 180 -12.13 -23.61 -17.77
CA LEU A 180 -13.37 -22.86 -17.57
C LEU A 180 -13.34 -22.08 -16.26
N ALA A 181 -12.86 -22.68 -15.17
CA ALA A 181 -12.76 -22.02 -13.88
C ALA A 181 -11.86 -20.78 -13.95
N GLU A 182 -10.69 -20.86 -14.59
CA GLU A 182 -9.83 -19.68 -14.80
C GLU A 182 -10.53 -18.61 -15.64
N THR A 183 -11.17 -18.99 -16.75
CA THR A 183 -11.91 -17.98 -17.56
C THR A 183 -13.09 -17.36 -16.81
N MET A 184 -13.75 -18.11 -15.93
CA MET A 184 -14.83 -17.57 -15.09
C MET A 184 -14.31 -16.67 -13.97
N LYS A 185 -13.10 -16.92 -13.45
CA LYS A 185 -12.44 -15.98 -12.51
C LYS A 185 -12.09 -14.69 -13.22
N ASP A 186 -11.62 -14.76 -14.47
CA ASP A 186 -11.39 -13.59 -15.31
C ASP A 186 -12.69 -12.83 -15.58
N ASP A 187 -13.76 -13.51 -15.99
CA ASP A 187 -15.07 -12.90 -16.22
C ASP A 187 -15.63 -12.25 -14.93
N LEU A 188 -15.48 -12.92 -13.78
CA LEU A 188 -15.89 -12.40 -12.47
C LEU A 188 -15.06 -11.18 -12.05
N SER A 189 -13.74 -11.23 -12.20
CA SER A 189 -12.87 -10.09 -11.89
C SER A 189 -13.18 -8.90 -12.80
N GLN A 190 -13.44 -9.12 -14.09
CA GLN A 190 -13.87 -8.09 -15.02
C GLN A 190 -15.24 -7.52 -14.67
N PHE A 191 -16.19 -8.35 -14.24
CA PHE A 191 -17.50 -7.90 -13.80
C PHE A 191 -17.43 -7.07 -12.50
N VAL A 192 -16.68 -7.56 -11.52
CA VAL A 192 -16.45 -6.85 -10.25
C VAL A 192 -15.75 -5.52 -10.52
N LEU A 193 -14.64 -5.52 -11.27
CA LEU A 193 -13.92 -4.30 -11.63
C LEU A 193 -14.77 -3.36 -12.51
N GLY A 194 -15.59 -3.90 -13.40
CA GLY A 194 -16.46 -3.11 -14.28
C GLY A 194 -17.69 -2.51 -13.58
N SER A 195 -18.12 -3.09 -12.46
CA SER A 195 -19.22 -2.58 -11.64
C SER A 195 -18.75 -1.63 -10.53
N MET A 196 -17.47 -1.66 -10.17
CA MET A 196 -16.88 -0.77 -9.17
C MET A 196 -16.53 0.60 -9.76
N GLY A 197 -16.97 1.67 -9.08
CA GLY A 197 -16.48 3.01 -9.36
C GLY A 197 -15.02 3.19 -8.94
N GLU A 198 -14.32 4.17 -9.50
CA GLU A 198 -12.89 4.41 -9.18
C GLU A 198 -12.66 4.67 -7.68
N VAL A 199 -13.59 5.37 -7.03
CA VAL A 199 -13.56 5.62 -5.57
C VAL A 199 -13.71 4.34 -4.75
N GLN A 200 -14.56 3.42 -5.20
CA GLN A 200 -14.73 2.13 -4.51
C GLN A 200 -13.49 1.25 -4.71
N LEU A 201 -12.94 1.24 -5.92
CA LEU A 201 -11.74 0.49 -6.23
C LEU A 201 -10.54 1.01 -5.42
N SER A 202 -10.34 2.33 -5.36
CA SER A 202 -9.29 2.93 -4.53
C SER A 202 -9.47 2.59 -3.05
N ALA A 203 -10.72 2.59 -2.55
CA ALA A 203 -11.00 2.19 -1.17
C ALA A 203 -10.66 0.72 -0.91
N THR A 204 -11.05 -0.19 -1.81
CA THR A 204 -10.70 -1.62 -1.66
C THR A 204 -9.20 -1.89 -1.77
N ILE A 205 -8.48 -1.14 -2.59
CA ILE A 205 -7.01 -1.23 -2.69
C ILE A 205 -6.37 -0.72 -1.41
N ALA A 206 -6.88 0.39 -0.87
CA ALA A 206 -6.43 0.89 0.43
C ALA A 206 -6.70 -0.13 1.55
N ASP A 207 -7.87 -0.76 1.60
CA ASP A 207 -8.18 -1.82 2.57
C ASP A 207 -7.21 -2.99 2.44
N GLN A 208 -6.97 -3.47 1.22
CA GLN A 208 -6.08 -4.58 0.95
C GLN A 208 -4.63 -4.24 1.30
N ALA A 209 -4.15 -3.06 0.94
CA ALA A 209 -2.81 -2.57 1.28
C ALA A 209 -2.62 -2.55 2.79
N ARG A 210 -3.58 -1.98 3.53
CA ARG A 210 -3.57 -1.93 5.01
C ARG A 210 -3.51 -3.31 5.65
N LEU A 211 -4.31 -4.26 5.16
CA LEU A 211 -4.31 -5.64 5.66
C LEU A 211 -2.97 -6.34 5.39
N GLN A 212 -2.41 -6.18 4.18
CA GLN A 212 -1.14 -6.80 3.82
C GLN A 212 0.05 -6.18 4.56
N GLU A 213 0.12 -4.86 4.66
CA GLU A 213 1.17 -4.17 5.43
C GLU A 213 1.17 -4.63 6.88
N ARG A 214 -0.01 -4.66 7.51
CA ARG A 214 -0.14 -5.10 8.89
C ARG A 214 0.27 -6.55 9.07
N ALA A 215 -0.21 -7.45 8.21
CA ALA A 215 0.13 -8.87 8.27
C ALA A 215 1.63 -9.10 8.13
N LEU A 216 2.29 -8.44 7.16
CA LEU A 216 3.73 -8.58 6.93
C LEU A 216 4.57 -8.02 8.08
N VAL A 217 4.24 -6.83 8.60
CA VAL A 217 4.98 -6.25 9.73
C VAL A 217 4.82 -7.12 10.99
N LEU A 218 3.62 -7.64 11.24
CA LEU A 218 3.40 -8.56 12.37
C LEU A 218 4.15 -9.89 12.21
N ASP A 219 4.22 -10.44 11.00
CA ASP A 219 4.95 -11.67 10.71
C ASP A 219 6.47 -11.49 10.83
N LEU A 220 7.00 -10.35 10.38
CA LEU A 220 8.43 -10.07 10.37
C LEU A 220 9.01 -9.72 11.75
N TRP A 221 8.33 -8.89 12.55
CA TRP A 221 8.85 -8.44 13.86
C TRP A 221 8.19 -9.15 15.05
N GLY A 222 6.95 -9.61 14.91
CA GLY A 222 6.15 -10.08 16.03
C GLY A 222 5.56 -8.94 16.88
N GLN A 223 4.35 -9.14 17.39
CA GLN A 223 3.59 -8.09 18.09
C GLN A 223 4.29 -7.59 19.37
N SER A 224 4.96 -8.46 20.12
CA SER A 224 5.62 -8.09 21.38
C SER A 224 6.80 -7.14 21.19
N VAL A 225 7.63 -7.42 20.18
CA VAL A 225 8.80 -6.58 19.84
C VAL A 225 8.31 -5.21 19.38
N ILE A 226 7.27 -5.17 18.54
CA ILE A 226 6.67 -3.92 18.08
C ILE A 226 6.20 -3.06 19.27
N GLN A 227 5.53 -3.66 20.26
CA GLN A 227 5.06 -2.91 21.44
C GLN A 227 6.20 -2.37 22.29
N GLU A 228 7.26 -3.15 22.47
CA GLU A 228 8.47 -2.72 23.21
C GLU A 228 9.18 -1.57 22.49
N ASP A 229 9.37 -1.70 21.17
CA ASP A 229 10.00 -0.68 20.32
C ASP A 229 9.21 0.62 20.33
N ILE A 230 7.88 0.56 20.18
CA ILE A 230 7.00 1.73 20.26
C ILE A 230 7.12 2.39 21.64
N THR A 231 7.05 1.60 22.73
CA THR A 231 7.09 2.14 24.09
C THR A 231 8.42 2.85 24.37
N THR A 232 9.53 2.23 23.95
CA THR A 232 10.88 2.79 24.08
C THR A 232 11.01 4.07 23.24
N TRP A 233 10.58 4.02 21.99
CA TRP A 233 10.63 5.16 21.07
C TRP A 233 9.80 6.35 21.57
N LEU A 234 8.63 6.10 22.16
CA LEU A 234 7.77 7.13 22.76
C LEU A 234 8.35 7.71 24.06
N ALA A 235 9.15 6.94 24.81
CA ALA A 235 9.82 7.42 26.02
C ALA A 235 10.88 8.49 25.71
N ASP A 236 11.45 8.48 24.50
CA ASP A 236 12.45 9.44 24.03
C ASP A 236 11.86 10.80 23.57
N LEU A 237 10.59 11.06 23.83
CA LEU A 237 9.96 12.34 23.53
C LEU A 237 10.59 13.47 24.38
N SER A 238 11.18 14.47 23.73
CA SER A 238 11.90 15.56 24.39
C SER A 238 11.10 16.87 24.42
N GLN A 239 11.51 17.82 25.28
CA GLN A 239 10.97 19.18 25.26
C GLN A 239 11.44 19.93 24.00
N PRO A 240 10.61 20.79 23.38
CA PRO A 240 9.36 21.37 23.88
C PRO A 240 8.10 20.55 23.65
N TYR A 241 8.17 19.45 22.90
CA TYR A 241 6.97 18.72 22.46
C TYR A 241 6.16 18.16 23.63
N MET A 242 6.82 17.80 24.73
CA MET A 242 6.13 17.42 25.98
C MET A 242 5.22 18.50 26.58
N LEU A 243 5.44 19.78 26.30
CA LEU A 243 4.61 20.87 26.85
C LEU A 243 3.36 21.14 26.01
N ALA A 244 3.35 20.71 24.75
CA ALA A 244 2.22 20.85 23.83
C ALA A 244 1.15 19.75 24.01
N VAL A 245 1.25 18.95 25.08
CA VAL A 245 0.46 17.73 25.27
C VAL A 245 -1.00 18.07 25.56
N GLY A 246 -1.86 17.80 24.57
CA GLY A 246 -3.30 17.59 24.73
C GLY A 246 -3.61 16.16 25.22
N PRO A 247 -4.75 15.54 24.83
CA PRO A 247 -5.06 14.16 25.21
C PRO A 247 -3.92 13.19 24.81
N THR A 248 -3.76 12.12 25.58
CA THR A 248 -2.66 11.13 25.45
C THR A 248 -2.59 10.44 24.08
N SER A 249 -3.65 10.52 23.27
CA SER A 249 -3.77 9.95 21.92
C SER A 249 -2.71 10.47 20.95
N CYS A 250 -2.20 11.69 21.12
CA CYS A 250 -1.33 12.30 20.10
C CYS A 250 0.18 12.19 20.39
N LYS A 251 0.62 11.44 21.41
CA LYS A 251 2.05 11.37 21.78
C LYS A 251 2.95 10.86 20.65
N TRP A 252 2.49 9.86 19.91
CA TRP A 252 3.26 9.28 18.81
C TRP A 252 3.41 10.25 17.63
N VAL A 253 2.39 11.08 17.37
CA VAL A 253 2.45 12.13 16.35
C VAL A 253 3.50 13.18 16.72
N LEU A 254 3.52 13.62 17.98
CA LEU A 254 4.53 14.56 18.47
C LEU A 254 5.95 13.99 18.33
N ARG A 255 6.12 12.70 18.68
CA ARG A 255 7.42 12.00 18.54
C ARG A 255 7.84 11.84 17.09
N LEU A 256 6.90 11.56 16.19
CA LEU A 256 7.15 11.50 14.74
C LEU A 256 7.64 12.86 14.22
N VAL A 257 6.98 13.96 14.58
CA VAL A 257 7.40 15.29 14.17
C VAL A 257 8.79 15.65 14.74
N GLN A 258 9.09 15.22 15.98
CA GLN A 258 10.44 15.33 16.54
C GLN A 258 11.46 14.54 15.71
N ALA A 259 11.14 13.31 15.28
CA ALA A 259 12.00 12.47 14.46
C ALA A 259 12.26 13.08 13.07
N LEU A 260 11.22 13.61 12.41
CA LEU A 260 11.34 14.35 11.15
C LEU A 260 12.16 15.65 11.28
N GLY A 261 12.27 16.17 12.50
CA GLY A 261 13.13 17.32 12.82
C GLY A 261 14.58 16.99 13.10
N ALA A 262 14.94 15.72 13.23
CA ALA A 262 16.33 15.36 13.49
C ALA A 262 17.21 15.67 12.27
N ALA A 263 18.51 15.87 12.54
CA ALA A 263 19.51 16.02 11.48
C ALA A 263 19.79 14.68 10.79
N ASP A 264 19.67 13.58 11.53
CA ASP A 264 19.84 12.22 11.02
C ASP A 264 18.60 11.77 10.23
N PRO A 265 18.79 11.08 9.10
CA PRO A 265 17.67 10.63 8.27
C PRO A 265 16.81 9.63 9.02
N VAL A 266 15.48 9.72 8.85
CA VAL A 266 14.57 8.70 9.37
C VAL A 266 14.82 7.37 8.66
N THR A 267 15.05 6.32 9.44
CA THR A 267 15.27 4.97 8.91
C THR A 267 14.40 3.95 9.63
N CYS A 268 13.90 2.94 8.92
CA CYS A 268 13.24 1.78 9.50
C CYS A 268 13.95 0.52 9.00
N SER A 269 14.66 -0.16 9.89
CA SER A 269 15.50 -1.31 9.53
C SER A 269 14.69 -2.61 9.56
N LEU A 270 14.90 -3.47 8.55
CA LEU A 270 14.37 -4.83 8.56
C LEU A 270 14.96 -5.64 9.74
N PRO A 271 14.22 -6.61 10.28
CA PRO A 271 14.70 -7.46 11.36
C PRO A 271 15.70 -8.48 10.78
N THR A 272 16.92 -8.03 10.50
CA THR A 272 18.00 -8.91 10.09
C THR A 272 18.62 -9.51 11.34
N LYS A 273 18.62 -10.85 11.46
CA LYS A 273 19.46 -11.54 12.46
C LYS A 273 20.90 -11.07 12.23
N PRO A 274 21.60 -10.53 13.25
CA PRO A 274 22.99 -10.15 13.11
C PRO A 274 23.77 -11.38 12.66
N LEU A 275 24.31 -11.32 11.44
CA LEU A 275 25.26 -12.31 10.95
C LEU A 275 26.53 -12.10 11.79
N THR A 276 26.81 -13.06 12.67
CA THR A 276 27.96 -13.18 13.58
C THR A 276 28.04 -12.21 14.77
N PRO A 277 28.17 -12.74 16.01
CA PRO A 277 28.53 -11.97 17.20
C PRO A 277 30.06 -11.80 17.28
N GLU A 278 30.68 -11.19 16.26
CA GLU A 278 32.06 -10.74 16.41
C GLU A 278 32.03 -9.33 17.02
N ASP A 279 32.23 -9.31 18.34
CA ASP A 279 32.68 -8.20 19.20
C ASP A 279 32.32 -6.78 18.73
N GLY A 280 31.11 -6.37 19.09
CA GLY A 280 30.68 -4.97 19.08
C GLY A 280 29.25 -4.86 18.59
N ALA A 281 28.32 -4.61 19.51
CA ALA A 281 26.98 -4.17 19.10
C ALA A 281 27.15 -2.97 18.14
N PRO A 282 26.61 -3.02 16.91
CA PRO A 282 26.70 -1.89 16.00
C PRO A 282 26.15 -0.66 16.72
N PRO A 283 26.78 0.52 16.54
CA PRO A 283 26.31 1.74 17.19
C PRO A 283 24.83 1.93 16.82
N PRO A 284 23.97 2.29 17.79
CA PRO A 284 22.55 2.52 17.52
C PRO A 284 22.43 3.57 16.41
N VAL A 285 21.74 3.20 15.33
CA VAL A 285 21.49 4.13 14.22
C VAL A 285 20.61 5.26 14.77
N PRO A 286 21.09 6.51 14.74
CA PRO A 286 20.30 7.61 15.26
C PRO A 286 19.02 7.77 14.44
N ASN A 287 17.91 8.12 15.10
CA ASN A 287 16.61 8.38 14.48
C ASN A 287 15.93 7.18 13.79
N THR A 288 16.03 6.00 14.39
CA THR A 288 15.28 4.81 13.94
C THR A 288 13.78 4.91 14.29
N LEU A 289 12.92 4.70 13.30
CA LEU A 289 11.47 4.62 13.49
C LEU A 289 11.04 3.19 13.84
N PRO A 290 9.96 3.00 14.61
CA PRO A 290 9.49 1.67 14.96
C PRO A 290 8.83 0.96 13.75
N PRO A 291 8.66 -0.37 13.80
CA PRO A 291 8.21 -1.16 12.65
C PRO A 291 6.90 -0.73 11.97
N PRO A 292 5.88 -0.17 12.66
CA PRO A 292 4.67 0.32 12.01
C PRO A 292 4.89 1.35 10.90
N PHE A 293 6.04 2.05 10.93
CA PHE A 293 6.39 3.08 9.97
C PHE A 293 7.14 2.53 8.75
N PHE A 294 7.40 1.22 8.68
CA PHE A 294 8.28 0.61 7.69
C PHE A 294 7.90 0.96 6.24
N PHE A 295 6.64 0.77 5.85
CA PHE A 295 6.18 1.06 4.49
C PHE A 295 6.08 2.57 4.19
N SER A 296 5.83 3.39 5.22
CA SER A 296 5.80 4.86 5.11
C SER A 296 7.19 5.51 5.23
N ALA A 297 8.25 4.75 5.57
CA ALA A 297 9.57 5.31 5.82
C ALA A 297 10.14 6.10 4.62
N PRO A 298 10.00 5.65 3.35
CA PRO A 298 10.43 6.44 2.20
C PRO A 298 9.69 7.78 2.07
N GLU A 299 8.38 7.79 2.31
CA GLU A 299 7.58 9.02 2.27
C GLU A 299 7.96 9.96 3.43
N LEU A 300 8.17 9.41 4.63
CA LEU A 300 8.60 10.18 5.79
C LEU A 300 10.00 10.78 5.60
N PHE A 301 10.91 10.05 4.95
CA PHE A 301 12.22 10.57 4.56
C PHE A 301 12.10 11.73 3.56
N TYR A 302 11.23 11.58 2.55
CA TYR A 302 10.91 12.67 1.63
C TYR A 302 10.36 13.90 2.38
N ILE A 303 9.42 13.69 3.30
CA ILE A 303 8.83 14.77 4.12
C ILE A 303 9.91 15.43 4.99
N GLN A 304 10.83 14.68 5.61
CA GLN A 304 11.95 15.23 6.36
C GLN A 304 12.79 16.17 5.50
N ASN A 305 13.22 15.74 4.32
CA ASN A 305 14.01 16.55 3.39
C ASN A 305 13.23 17.79 2.91
N PHE A 306 11.93 17.63 2.66
CA PHE A 306 11.03 18.72 2.28
C PHE A 306 10.93 19.77 3.40
N LEU A 307 10.72 19.35 4.66
CA LEU A 307 10.67 20.26 5.82
C LEU A 307 12.01 20.96 6.05
N GLN A 308 13.13 20.24 5.91
CA GLN A 308 14.47 20.84 5.98
C GLN A 308 14.67 21.90 4.89
N ALA A 309 14.23 21.64 3.65
CA ALA A 309 14.27 22.62 2.58
C ALA A 309 13.48 23.90 2.89
N ILE A 310 12.30 23.78 3.50
CA ILE A 310 11.51 24.95 3.94
C ILE A 310 12.30 25.78 4.97
N VAL A 311 12.93 25.12 5.95
CA VAL A 311 13.74 25.80 6.98
C VAL A 311 14.96 26.48 6.36
N ILE A 312 15.65 25.81 5.43
CA ILE A 312 16.78 26.41 4.68
C ILE A 312 16.31 27.66 3.95
N ALA A 313 15.22 27.57 3.18
CA ALA A 313 14.69 28.71 2.43
C ALA A 313 14.33 29.89 3.33
N ALA A 314 13.71 29.64 4.50
CA ALA A 314 13.42 30.67 5.50
C ALA A 314 14.70 31.27 6.12
N ALA A 315 15.71 30.46 6.41
CA ALA A 315 16.99 30.92 6.93
C ALA A 315 17.72 31.82 5.90
N LEU A 316 17.72 31.43 4.62
CA LEU A 316 18.28 32.24 3.53
C LEU A 316 17.51 33.55 3.38
N ARG A 317 16.18 33.53 3.49
CA ARG A 317 15.35 34.75 3.46
C ARG A 317 15.68 35.72 4.60
N ALA A 318 16.03 35.20 5.78
CA ALA A 318 16.40 35.99 6.95
C ALA A 318 17.77 36.66 6.82
N LEU A 319 18.64 36.18 5.92
CA LEU A 319 19.93 36.82 5.61
C LEU A 319 19.80 38.05 4.71
N LEU A 320 18.67 38.22 4.02
CA LEU A 320 18.47 39.38 3.14
C LEU A 320 18.14 40.64 3.96
N PRO A 321 18.74 41.80 3.62
CA PRO A 321 18.39 43.08 4.25
C PRO A 321 16.90 43.39 4.08
N THR A 322 16.23 43.82 5.15
CA THR A 322 14.82 44.24 5.11
C THR A 322 14.60 45.55 4.35
N SER A 323 15.67 46.31 4.07
CA SER A 323 15.63 47.59 3.37
C SER A 323 15.52 47.50 1.85
N VAL A 324 15.84 46.34 1.27
CA VAL A 324 15.77 46.11 -0.18
C VAL A 324 14.56 45.24 -0.46
N PRO A 325 13.57 45.70 -1.25
CA PRO A 325 12.49 44.82 -1.67
C PRO A 325 13.12 43.64 -2.43
N PRO A 326 12.91 42.39 -1.98
CA PRO A 326 13.48 41.25 -2.66
C PRO A 326 12.97 41.25 -4.12
N PRO A 327 13.80 40.84 -5.10
CA PRO A 327 13.32 40.74 -6.47
C PRO A 327 12.10 39.82 -6.52
N GLU A 328 11.11 40.15 -7.34
CA GLU A 328 9.73 39.60 -7.35
C GLU A 328 9.63 38.05 -7.42
N HIS A 329 10.75 37.36 -7.65
CA HIS A 329 10.82 35.90 -7.77
C HIS A 329 11.95 35.25 -6.95
N PHE A 330 12.61 35.97 -6.04
CA PHE A 330 13.73 35.40 -5.26
C PHE A 330 13.35 34.10 -4.55
N MET A 331 12.29 34.13 -3.74
CA MET A 331 11.86 32.97 -2.98
C MET A 331 11.36 31.83 -3.86
N TYR A 332 10.71 32.15 -4.98
CA TYR A 332 10.31 31.16 -5.96
C TYR A 332 11.51 30.41 -6.55
N ARG A 333 12.59 31.12 -6.91
CA ARG A 333 13.81 30.50 -7.46
C ARG A 333 14.54 29.65 -6.43
N ILE A 334 14.71 30.17 -5.20
CA ILE A 334 15.33 29.40 -4.10
C ILE A 334 14.52 28.14 -3.80
N TRP A 335 13.19 28.26 -3.71
CA TRP A 335 12.32 27.11 -3.48
C TRP A 335 12.40 26.09 -4.62
N THR A 336 12.40 26.54 -5.87
CA THR A 336 12.55 25.65 -7.04
C THR A 336 13.87 24.86 -6.99
N LEU A 337 14.99 25.52 -6.67
CA LEU A 337 16.29 24.86 -6.54
C LEU A 337 16.32 23.81 -5.42
N LEU A 338 15.70 24.14 -4.28
CA LEU A 338 15.62 23.22 -3.14
C LEU A 338 14.67 22.04 -3.44
N LEU A 339 13.53 22.30 -4.07
CA LEU A 339 12.55 21.27 -4.42
C LEU A 339 13.14 20.27 -5.44
N ALA A 340 13.89 20.75 -6.44
CA ALA A 340 14.62 19.89 -7.37
C ALA A 340 15.64 18.99 -6.65
N SER A 341 16.27 19.49 -5.57
CA SER A 341 17.16 18.68 -4.72
C SER A 341 16.40 17.63 -3.92
N VAL A 342 15.21 17.95 -3.41
CA VAL A 342 14.38 17.02 -2.63
C VAL A 342 13.82 15.91 -3.53
N ASN A 343 13.53 16.21 -4.79
CA ASN A 343 13.02 15.25 -5.77
C ASN A 343 14.13 14.40 -6.43
N GLU A 344 15.38 14.50 -5.96
CA GLU A 344 16.53 13.74 -6.46
C GLU A 344 16.75 13.83 -7.98
N GLU A 345 16.52 15.01 -8.58
CA GLU A 345 16.78 15.19 -10.01
C GLU A 345 18.29 15.04 -10.32
N ASN A 346 18.59 14.16 -11.29
CA ASN A 346 19.95 13.74 -11.66
C ASN A 346 20.91 14.93 -11.86
N GLY A 347 22.06 14.92 -11.17
CA GLY A 347 23.18 15.85 -11.41
C GLY A 347 23.22 17.12 -10.55
N ALA A 348 22.35 17.26 -9.56
CA ALA A 348 22.27 18.51 -8.82
C ALA A 348 23.21 18.65 -7.60
N GLU A 349 23.85 17.59 -7.06
CA GLU A 349 24.48 17.65 -5.72
C GLU A 349 25.54 18.75 -5.53
N ASP A 350 26.54 18.83 -6.41
CA ASP A 350 27.69 19.75 -6.21
C ASP A 350 27.41 21.19 -6.66
N ALA A 351 26.42 21.43 -7.52
CA ALA A 351 26.04 22.78 -7.97
C ALA A 351 25.09 23.50 -6.99
N ARG A 352 24.48 22.77 -6.04
CA ARG A 352 23.37 23.27 -5.19
C ARG A 352 23.74 24.42 -4.27
N LEU A 353 24.79 24.28 -3.45
CA LEU A 353 25.16 25.30 -2.46
C LEU A 353 25.71 26.58 -3.11
N ILE A 354 26.46 26.42 -4.21
CA ILE A 354 27.01 27.54 -4.98
C ILE A 354 25.87 28.35 -5.59
N ASN A 355 24.90 27.68 -6.21
CA ASN A 355 23.73 28.33 -6.80
C ASN A 355 22.86 29.07 -5.77
N LEU A 356 22.67 28.51 -4.57
CA LEU A 356 21.93 29.18 -3.49
C LEU A 356 22.64 30.45 -3.01
N ALA A 357 23.96 30.37 -2.85
CA ALA A 357 24.75 31.51 -2.39
C ALA A 357 24.82 32.62 -3.46
N ASP A 358 24.92 32.25 -4.74
CA ASP A 358 24.94 33.20 -5.86
C ASP A 358 23.58 33.87 -6.09
N GLU A 359 22.47 33.17 -5.91
CA GLU A 359 21.13 33.80 -5.94
C GLU A 359 20.95 34.81 -4.81
N LEU A 360 21.52 34.55 -3.63
CA LEU A 360 21.52 35.50 -2.52
C LEU A 360 22.37 36.74 -2.82
N VAL A 361 23.57 36.57 -3.35
CA VAL A 361 24.45 37.68 -3.77
C VAL A 361 23.76 38.53 -4.84
N ARG A 362 23.09 37.88 -5.81
CA ARG A 362 22.32 38.57 -6.85
C ARG A 362 21.14 39.36 -6.26
N ALA A 363 20.42 38.78 -5.30
CA ALA A 363 19.28 39.43 -4.67
C ALA A 363 19.66 40.57 -3.73
N SER A 364 20.85 40.52 -3.12
CA SER A 364 21.32 41.56 -2.19
C SER A 364 21.96 42.77 -2.88
N SER A 365 22.29 42.69 -4.18
CA SER A 365 22.94 43.76 -4.96
C SER A 365 24.22 44.32 -4.33
N LEU A 366 24.96 43.48 -3.59
CA LEU A 366 26.13 43.89 -2.79
C LEU A 366 27.40 43.93 -3.65
N VAL A 367 28.39 44.70 -3.20
CA VAL A 367 29.73 44.80 -3.80
C VAL A 367 30.54 43.51 -3.51
N ASP A 368 31.53 43.18 -4.36
CA ASP A 368 32.28 41.91 -4.34
C ASP A 368 32.86 41.52 -2.96
N ASP A 369 33.33 42.47 -2.14
CA ASP A 369 33.89 42.20 -0.80
C ASP A 369 32.83 41.73 0.22
N GLU A 370 31.57 42.15 0.05
CA GLU A 370 30.46 41.72 0.89
C GLU A 370 29.86 40.40 0.42
N ALA A 371 30.00 40.09 -0.87
CA ALA A 371 29.57 38.82 -1.45
C ALA A 371 30.31 37.63 -0.82
N GLY A 372 31.62 37.75 -0.56
CA GLY A 372 32.39 36.69 0.12
C GLY A 372 31.88 36.40 1.54
N LYS A 373 31.53 37.45 2.30
CA LYS A 373 30.96 37.32 3.65
C LYS A 373 29.56 36.69 3.60
N LEU A 374 28.74 37.07 2.62
CA LEU A 374 27.41 36.49 2.43
C LEU A 374 27.48 35.00 2.09
N ARG A 375 28.39 34.59 1.19
CA ARG A 375 28.60 33.16 0.87
C ARG A 375 29.03 32.35 2.11
N ALA A 376 29.92 32.91 2.93
CA ALA A 376 30.30 32.27 4.19
C ALA A 376 29.14 32.19 5.20
N ALA A 377 28.29 33.22 5.26
CA ALA A 377 27.09 33.22 6.10
C ALA A 377 26.09 32.15 5.63
N VAL A 378 25.88 32.00 4.32
CA VAL A 378 25.04 30.95 3.72
C VAL A 378 25.56 29.56 4.07
N ALA A 379 26.86 29.32 3.86
CA ALA A 379 27.48 28.03 4.19
C ALA A 379 27.39 27.69 5.68
N ARG A 380 27.31 28.69 6.55
CA ARG A 380 27.08 28.51 7.99
C ARG A 380 25.61 28.21 8.29
N THR A 381 24.68 28.99 7.75
CA THR A 381 23.24 28.90 8.06
C THR A 381 22.56 27.67 7.48
N VAL A 382 23.12 27.07 6.43
CA VAL A 382 22.62 25.79 5.88
C VAL A 382 22.99 24.60 6.79
N ARG A 383 23.94 24.76 7.72
CA ARG A 383 24.30 23.68 8.65
C ARG A 383 23.19 23.49 9.67
N ALA A 384 22.80 22.23 9.92
CA ALA A 384 21.76 21.88 10.89
C ALA A 384 22.05 22.38 12.32
N ASN A 385 23.32 22.62 12.66
CA ASN A 385 23.74 23.11 13.98
C ASN A 385 23.70 24.64 14.14
N ASP A 386 23.33 25.40 13.10
CA ASP A 386 23.24 26.84 13.21
C ASP A 386 22.06 27.27 14.11
N PRO A 387 22.23 28.24 15.03
CA PRO A 387 21.17 28.62 15.96
C PRO A 387 19.95 29.22 15.27
N VAL A 388 20.11 29.89 14.13
CA VAL A 388 18.98 30.44 13.35
C VAL A 388 18.20 29.30 12.72
N PHE A 389 18.90 28.31 12.15
CA PHE A 389 18.29 27.10 11.60
C PHE A 389 17.47 26.35 12.66
N LEU A 390 18.08 26.06 13.82
CA LEU A 390 17.42 25.35 14.92
C LEU A 390 16.19 26.11 15.45
N LEU A 391 16.26 27.44 15.54
CA LEU A 391 15.15 28.26 15.97
C LEU A 391 13.97 28.20 14.99
N LEU A 392 14.23 28.35 13.69
CA LEU A 392 13.21 28.29 12.65
C LEU A 392 12.60 26.89 12.54
N GLN A 393 13.44 25.86 12.56
CA GLN A 393 13.00 24.46 12.57
C GLN A 393 12.09 24.17 13.75
N ARG A 394 12.50 24.53 14.98
CA ARG A 394 11.69 24.33 16.18
C ARG A 394 10.34 25.02 16.09
N ARG A 395 10.27 26.25 15.56
CA ARG A 395 9.01 26.99 15.38
C ARG A 395 8.09 26.31 14.37
N LEU A 396 8.64 25.90 13.23
CA LEU A 396 7.88 25.20 12.19
C LEU A 396 7.32 23.88 12.74
N LEU A 397 8.20 23.01 13.26
CA LEU A 397 7.83 21.68 13.73
C LEU A 397 6.87 21.73 14.92
N SER A 398 7.04 22.65 15.88
CA SER A 398 6.08 22.80 16.98
C SER A 398 4.69 23.21 16.48
N THR A 399 4.62 24.10 15.49
CA THR A 399 3.33 24.50 14.88
C THR A 399 2.69 23.33 14.14
N LEU A 400 3.45 22.57 13.36
CA LEU A 400 2.96 21.39 12.66
C LEU A 400 2.48 20.32 13.65
N ALA A 401 3.28 20.05 14.68
CA ALA A 401 2.96 19.10 15.74
C ALA A 401 1.66 19.47 16.47
N GLU A 402 1.50 20.74 16.85
CA GLU A 402 0.28 21.23 17.49
C GLU A 402 -0.95 21.05 16.58
N ARG A 403 -0.81 21.38 15.28
CA ARG A 403 -1.92 21.24 14.33
C ARG A 403 -2.27 19.79 13.98
N LEU A 404 -1.30 18.88 13.98
CA LEU A 404 -1.55 17.44 13.79
C LEU A 404 -2.17 16.82 15.05
N ALA A 405 -1.74 17.26 16.23
CA ALA A 405 -2.25 16.77 17.51
C ALA A 405 -3.64 17.31 17.85
N ARG A 406 -4.08 18.41 17.22
CA ARG A 406 -5.48 18.82 17.29
C ARG A 406 -6.30 17.77 16.56
N ALA A 407 -7.04 16.96 17.33
CA ALA A 407 -8.02 16.05 16.79
C ALA A 407 -8.88 16.82 15.76
N PRO A 408 -9.14 16.25 14.56
CA PRO A 408 -10.07 16.88 13.64
C PRO A 408 -11.32 17.12 14.45
N THR A 409 -11.66 18.39 14.64
CA THR A 409 -12.89 18.76 15.35
C THR A 409 -13.96 18.13 14.50
N ALA A 410 -14.51 17.00 14.99
CA ALA A 410 -15.42 16.17 14.22
C ALA A 410 -16.39 17.14 13.58
N PRO A 411 -16.46 17.20 12.23
CA PRO A 411 -17.12 18.28 11.53
C PRO A 411 -18.45 18.39 12.22
N VAL A 412 -18.68 19.50 12.93
CA VAL A 412 -19.86 19.66 13.77
C VAL A 412 -20.97 19.40 12.78
N HIS A 413 -21.51 18.19 12.82
CA HIS A 413 -22.67 17.80 12.08
C HIS A 413 -23.69 18.66 12.79
N ARG A 414 -23.82 19.92 12.34
CA ARG A 414 -25.06 20.64 12.42
C ARG A 414 -26.01 19.60 11.90
N LYS A 415 -26.75 19.01 12.83
CA LYS A 415 -27.92 18.20 12.57
C LYS A 415 -28.97 19.13 11.95
N ASP A 416 -28.63 19.78 10.85
CA ASP A 416 -29.57 20.26 9.86
C ASP A 416 -30.02 18.98 9.13
N ALA A 417 -30.69 18.10 9.89
CA ALA A 417 -31.56 17.11 9.32
C ALA A 417 -32.45 17.91 8.36
N PRO A 418 -32.51 17.55 7.06
CA PRO A 418 -33.31 18.30 6.11
C PRO A 418 -34.75 18.35 6.63
N THR A 419 -35.19 19.55 7.01
CA THR A 419 -36.50 19.79 7.63
C THR A 419 -37.65 19.57 6.65
N GLU A 420 -37.34 19.43 5.36
CA GLU A 420 -38.30 19.14 4.29
C GLU A 420 -37.96 17.83 3.56
N MET A 421 -38.85 16.85 3.65
CA MET A 421 -38.88 15.73 2.71
C MET A 421 -39.39 16.24 1.35
N ARG A 422 -38.48 16.48 0.41
CA ARG A 422 -38.86 16.69 -1.00
C ARG A 422 -38.95 15.35 -1.72
N THR A 423 -40.17 14.82 -1.84
CA THR A 423 -40.50 13.71 -2.72
C THR A 423 -40.62 14.21 -4.16
N GLY A 424 -39.51 14.25 -4.89
CA GLY A 424 -39.49 14.66 -6.29
C GLY A 424 -38.33 14.05 -7.06
N ARG A 425 -38.64 13.23 -8.06
CA ARG A 425 -37.70 12.70 -9.06
C ARG A 425 -37.10 13.88 -9.86
N ARG A 426 -35.87 14.29 -9.55
CA ARG A 426 -34.83 14.63 -10.55
C ARG A 426 -33.47 15.01 -9.95
N GLU A 427 -32.48 14.65 -10.76
CA GLU A 427 -31.10 15.13 -10.85
C GLU A 427 -30.06 14.60 -9.86
N GLN A 428 -29.01 14.05 -10.48
CA GLN A 428 -27.82 13.42 -9.92
C GLN A 428 -27.33 14.12 -8.66
N THR A 429 -27.43 13.41 -7.53
CA THR A 429 -26.54 13.60 -6.40
C THR A 429 -25.12 13.27 -6.87
N THR A 430 -24.39 14.27 -7.36
CA THR A 430 -22.94 14.28 -7.28
C THR A 430 -22.62 14.20 -5.79
N LEU A 431 -22.28 13.01 -5.31
CA LEU A 431 -21.73 12.80 -3.98
C LEU A 431 -20.58 13.79 -3.81
N ASN A 432 -20.77 14.71 -2.86
CA ASN A 432 -19.79 15.72 -2.45
C ASN A 432 -18.52 15.02 -1.95
N VAL A 433 -17.62 14.69 -2.88
CA VAL A 433 -16.21 14.52 -2.59
C VAL A 433 -15.69 15.94 -2.30
N THR A 434 -14.95 16.09 -1.19
CA THR A 434 -14.19 17.29 -0.73
C THR A 434 -14.86 18.37 0.13
N SER A 435 -15.89 18.07 0.95
CA SER A 435 -16.26 19.02 2.01
C SER A 435 -15.24 19.09 3.16
N GLU A 436 -14.35 18.09 3.31
CA GLU A 436 -13.31 18.10 4.34
C GLU A 436 -12.14 19.04 4.00
N GLU A 437 -11.80 19.23 2.72
CA GLU A 437 -10.67 20.09 2.33
C GLU A 437 -10.95 21.59 2.55
N ARG A 438 -12.22 22.02 2.57
CA ARG A 438 -12.58 23.44 2.71
C ARG A 438 -12.49 23.99 4.13
N THR A 439 -12.50 23.14 5.15
CA THR A 439 -12.56 23.59 6.55
C THR A 439 -11.18 23.81 7.16
N GLU A 440 -10.11 23.38 6.48
CA GLU A 440 -8.75 23.36 7.03
C GLU A 440 -7.83 24.47 6.49
N ALA A 441 -8.36 25.41 5.68
CA ALA A 441 -7.61 26.56 5.17
C ALA A 441 -7.36 27.65 6.24
N GLU A 442 -7.07 27.25 7.48
CA GLU A 442 -6.46 28.17 8.42
C GLU A 442 -5.02 28.40 7.96
N ALA A 443 -4.74 29.62 7.47
CA ALA A 443 -3.39 30.00 7.05
C ALA A 443 -2.35 29.68 8.15
N PHE A 444 -1.18 29.18 7.76
CA PHE A 444 -0.08 28.94 8.69
C PHE A 444 0.64 30.26 9.00
N ASP A 445 0.36 30.86 10.16
CA ASP A 445 1.10 32.02 10.66
C ASP A 445 2.30 31.59 11.51
N VAL A 446 3.40 31.20 10.85
CA VAL A 446 4.66 30.86 11.53
C VAL A 446 5.66 32.00 11.40
N LYS A 447 6.07 32.57 12.54
CA LYS A 447 7.05 33.66 12.57
C LYS A 447 8.38 33.26 11.91
N GLY A 448 8.70 33.93 10.81
CA GLY A 448 9.87 33.64 9.96
C GLY A 448 9.53 33.01 8.61
N PHE A 449 8.27 32.63 8.39
CA PHE A 449 7.78 31.98 7.18
C PHE A 449 6.64 32.76 6.51
N GLY A 450 6.59 34.09 6.71
CA GLY A 450 5.53 34.95 6.17
C GLY A 450 5.62 35.22 4.66
N ASP A 451 6.57 34.60 3.95
CA ASP A 451 6.62 34.67 2.49
C ASP A 451 5.57 33.72 1.90
N PRO A 452 4.77 34.16 0.91
CA PRO A 452 3.68 33.34 0.36
C PRO A 452 4.15 32.02 -0.25
N VAL A 453 5.37 31.96 -0.80
CA VAL A 453 5.93 30.71 -1.34
C VAL A 453 6.20 29.71 -0.21
N LEU A 454 6.73 30.19 0.92
CA LEU A 454 6.98 29.35 2.10
C LEU A 454 5.68 28.93 2.78
N THR A 455 4.67 29.81 2.86
CA THR A 455 3.36 29.45 3.41
C THR A 455 2.72 28.33 2.58
N GLY A 456 2.73 28.44 1.25
CA GLY A 456 2.22 27.38 0.36
C GLY A 456 3.02 26.07 0.49
N ALA A 457 4.34 26.16 0.60
CA ALA A 457 5.18 24.98 0.84
C ALA A 457 4.87 24.31 2.20
N ILE A 458 4.64 25.09 3.27
CA ILE A 458 4.26 24.56 4.58
C ILE A 458 2.91 23.83 4.49
N GLU A 459 1.93 24.40 3.78
CA GLU A 459 0.63 23.78 3.56
C GLU A 459 0.75 22.44 2.82
N GLU A 460 1.59 22.39 1.77
CA GLU A 460 1.86 21.16 1.04
C GLU A 460 2.54 20.10 1.91
N GLY A 461 3.61 20.48 2.61
CA GLY A 461 4.35 19.57 3.51
C GLY A 461 3.48 19.04 4.64
N PHE A 462 2.60 19.89 5.18
CA PHE A 462 1.61 19.50 6.18
C PHE A 462 0.57 18.53 5.62
N LYS A 463 0.06 18.77 4.41
CA LYS A 463 -0.89 17.85 3.74
C LYS A 463 -0.27 16.46 3.58
N LYS A 464 0.97 16.38 3.07
CA LYS A 464 1.72 15.11 2.94
C LYS A 464 1.88 14.41 4.29
N LEU A 465 2.37 15.14 5.30
CA LEU A 465 2.55 14.59 6.65
C LEU A 465 1.23 14.11 7.27
N ARG A 466 0.13 14.84 7.09
CA ARG A 466 -1.19 14.44 7.57
C ARG A 466 -1.70 13.19 6.86
N THR A 467 -1.48 13.05 5.56
CA THR A 467 -1.81 11.81 4.81
C THR A 467 -1.06 10.62 5.38
N ALA A 468 0.26 10.72 5.56
CA ALA A 468 1.07 9.67 6.16
C ALA A 468 0.61 9.32 7.59
N VAL A 469 0.34 10.32 8.43
CA VAL A 469 -0.20 10.13 9.80
C VAL A 469 -1.53 9.39 9.77
N ARG A 470 -2.48 9.80 8.92
CA ARG A 470 -3.79 9.15 8.79
C ARG A 470 -3.67 7.71 8.29
N TRP A 471 -2.75 7.45 7.34
CA TRP A 471 -2.47 6.10 6.86
C TRP A 471 -2.04 5.20 8.02
N ILE A 472 -1.00 5.63 8.76
CA ILE A 472 -0.44 4.89 9.88
C ILE A 472 -1.47 4.68 10.99
N GLU A 473 -2.21 5.73 11.35
CA GLU A 473 -3.30 5.67 12.34
C GLU A 473 -4.36 4.64 11.92
N SER A 474 -4.75 4.61 10.65
CA SER A 474 -5.78 3.69 10.15
C SER A 474 -5.39 2.21 10.21
N ILE A 475 -4.09 1.90 10.30
CA ILE A 475 -3.57 0.53 10.39
C ILE A 475 -3.24 0.16 11.84
N TRP A 476 -2.66 1.10 12.60
CA TRP A 476 -1.93 0.83 13.83
C TRP A 476 -2.48 1.56 15.07
N ALA A 477 -3.67 2.19 14.98
CA ALA A 477 -4.29 2.90 16.10
C ALA A 477 -4.36 2.05 17.39
N ASP A 478 -4.58 0.75 17.28
CA ASP A 478 -4.67 -0.17 18.42
C ASP A 478 -3.33 -0.36 19.18
N LEU A 479 -2.20 -0.26 18.48
CA LEU A 479 -0.87 -0.39 19.07
C LEU A 479 -0.29 0.97 19.50
N LEU A 480 -0.58 2.04 18.76
CA LEU A 480 -0.07 3.38 19.03
C LEU A 480 -0.83 4.09 20.16
N GLU A 481 -2.10 3.77 20.32
CA GLU A 481 -2.94 4.26 21.40
C GLU A 481 -3.47 3.08 22.22
N PRO A 482 -2.66 2.51 23.14
CA PRO A 482 -3.14 1.48 24.04
C PRO A 482 -4.27 2.08 24.85
N ARG A 483 -5.52 1.79 24.44
CA ARG A 483 -6.71 2.18 25.19
C ARG A 483 -6.50 1.64 26.57
N SER A 484 -6.45 2.54 27.56
CA SER A 484 -6.39 2.16 28.96
C SER A 484 -7.67 1.38 29.28
N MET A 485 -7.63 0.07 29.07
CA MET A 485 -8.68 -0.89 29.42
C MET A 485 -8.85 -0.98 30.96
N ALA A 486 -8.14 -0.14 31.73
CA ALA A 486 -8.08 -0.16 33.17
C ALA A 486 -9.29 0.48 33.89
N ASN A 487 -10.26 1.06 33.18
CA ASN A 487 -11.44 1.68 33.83
C ASN A 487 -12.76 0.91 33.63
N GLY A 488 -12.70 -0.37 33.24
CA GLY A 488 -13.88 -1.17 32.90
C GLY A 488 -13.95 -2.53 33.58
N THR A 489 -13.46 -2.70 34.81
CA THR A 489 -14.02 -3.73 35.69
C THR A 489 -15.41 -3.26 36.13
N ASP A 490 -16.39 -3.47 35.24
CA ASP A 490 -17.81 -3.41 35.57
C ASP A 490 -18.07 -4.57 36.55
N GLU A 491 -17.88 -4.30 37.84
CA GLU A 491 -18.48 -5.03 38.95
C GLU A 491 -20.02 -4.92 38.82
N ARG A 492 -20.59 -5.67 37.88
CA ARG A 492 -22.03 -5.97 37.83
C ARG A 492 -22.22 -7.47 37.63
N HIS A 493 -21.72 -8.22 38.60
CA HIS A 493 -22.37 -9.43 39.09
C HIS A 493 -22.70 -9.20 40.55
N ASP A 494 -23.94 -8.77 40.80
CA ASP A 494 -24.82 -9.28 41.86
C ASP A 494 -25.99 -8.30 42.05
N ARG A 495 -27.12 -8.62 41.41
CA ARG A 495 -28.47 -8.53 41.97
C ARG A 495 -29.49 -9.21 41.08
#